data_AF-A0A834DEX6-F1
#
_entry.id   AF-A0A834DEX6-F1
#
_cell.length_a   1.000
_cell.length_b   1.000
_cell.length_c   1.000
_cell.angle_alpha   90.00
_cell.angle_beta   90.00
_cell.angle_gamma   90.00
#
_symmetry.space_group_name_H-M   'P 1'
#
loop_
_entity.id
_entity.type
_entity.pdbx_description
1 polymer ?
#
loop_
_entity_poly.entity_id
_entity_poly.type
_entity_poly.pdbx_seq_one_letter_code
_entity_poly.pdbx_strand_id
1 'polypeptide(L)'
;MAQLEEMWRKMEDVTNAVLREVRKEGVPTGVRNETLTAILGPLSTRQSLRREWHARCQSRTARTLPADQRPECRPYWEQDDPAMPLPFDLTDLVAELRGLLLEAKPEKERKA
;
A
#
# COMPACT_ATOMS: atom_id res chain seq x y z
N MET A 1 -15.87 -6.12 14.99
CA MET A 1 -14.82 -5.39 14.24
C MET A 1 -13.41 -5.81 14.63
N ALA A 2 -13.08 -6.00 15.91
CA ALA A 2 -11.72 -6.36 16.36
C ALA A 2 -11.08 -7.57 15.64
N GLN A 3 -11.81 -8.66 15.45
CA GLN A 3 -11.28 -9.85 14.75
C GLN A 3 -10.88 -9.55 13.29
N LEU A 4 -11.69 -8.74 12.58
CA LEU A 4 -11.38 -8.32 11.21
C LEU A 4 -10.11 -7.45 11.18
N GLU A 5 -9.96 -6.55 12.15
CA GLU A 5 -8.78 -5.70 12.28
C GLU A 5 -7.52 -6.52 12.60
N GLU A 6 -7.63 -7.56 13.43
CA GLU A 6 -6.51 -8.47 13.71
C GLU A 6 -6.09 -9.26 12.47
N MET A 7 -7.06 -9.81 11.72
CA MET A 7 -6.77 -10.52 10.47
C MET A 7 -6.21 -9.57 9.41
N TRP A 8 -6.73 -8.35 9.32
CA TRP A 8 -6.20 -7.30 8.45
C TRP A 8 -4.76 -6.94 8.80
N ARG A 9 -4.40 -6.83 10.08
CA ARG A 9 -3.03 -6.55 10.51
C ARG A 9 -2.07 -7.65 10.04
N LYS A 10 -2.46 -8.92 10.16
CA LYS A 10 -1.69 -10.06 9.61
C LYS A 10 -1.52 -9.97 8.09
N MET A 11 -2.49 -9.40 7.37
CA MET A 11 -2.37 -9.18 5.92
C MET A 11 -1.39 -8.04 5.56
N GLU A 12 -1.19 -7.06 6.44
CA GLU A 12 -0.10 -6.09 6.26
C GLU A 12 1.28 -6.76 6.42
N ASP A 13 1.42 -7.71 7.35
CA ASP A 13 2.65 -8.54 7.47
C ASP A 13 2.90 -9.37 6.21
N VAL A 14 1.86 -10.01 5.66
CA VAL A 14 1.95 -10.74 4.39
C VAL A 14 2.40 -9.82 3.26
N THR A 15 1.83 -8.61 3.18
CA THR A 15 2.23 -7.62 2.18
C THR A 15 3.72 -7.28 2.33
N ASN A 16 4.19 -7.05 3.56
CA ASN A 16 5.59 -6.77 3.84
C ASN A 16 6.52 -7.93 3.45
N ALA A 17 6.11 -9.17 3.73
CA ALA A 17 6.88 -10.37 3.35
C ALA A 17 7.05 -10.47 1.82
N VAL A 18 5.98 -10.23 1.05
CA VAL A 18 6.04 -10.21 -0.42
C VAL A 18 6.98 -9.11 -0.93
N LEU A 19 6.91 -7.91 -0.34
CA LEU A 19 7.78 -6.79 -0.72
C LEU A 19 9.26 -7.07 -0.45
N ARG A 20 9.57 -7.75 0.66
CA ARG A 20 10.93 -8.20 0.97
C ARG A 20 11.44 -9.19 -0.07
N GLU A 21 10.59 -10.14 -0.49
CA GLU A 21 10.99 -11.13 -1.51
C GLU A 21 11.24 -10.45 -2.86
N VAL A 22 10.39 -9.52 -3.29
CA VAL A 22 10.57 -8.79 -4.55
C VAL A 22 11.88 -7.97 -4.58
N ARG A 23 12.30 -7.44 -3.43
CA ARG A 23 13.54 -6.65 -3.26
C ARG A 23 14.78 -7.51 -3.02
N LYS A 24 14.62 -8.80 -2.77
CA LYS A 24 15.73 -9.69 -2.42
C LYS A 24 16.66 -9.89 -3.61
N GLU A 25 17.96 -9.78 -3.35
CA GLU A 25 19.00 -10.10 -4.34
C GLU A 25 18.95 -11.59 -4.73
N GLY A 26 19.20 -11.89 -6.00
CA GLY A 26 19.23 -13.26 -6.51
C GLY A 26 17.86 -13.85 -6.87
N VAL A 27 16.74 -13.13 -6.66
CA VAL A 27 15.44 -13.56 -7.20
C VAL A 27 15.46 -13.44 -8.73
N PRO A 28 15.09 -14.50 -9.47
CA PRO A 28 15.04 -14.45 -10.92
C PRO A 28 14.14 -13.32 -11.41
N THR A 29 14.63 -12.51 -12.36
CA THR A 29 13.91 -11.34 -12.89
C THR A 29 12.50 -11.70 -13.40
N GLY A 30 12.32 -12.87 -14.02
CA GLY A 30 11.00 -13.33 -14.47
C GLY A 30 10.00 -13.47 -13.31
N VAL A 31 10.39 -14.17 -12.25
CA VAL A 31 9.55 -14.38 -11.04
C VAL A 31 9.27 -13.05 -10.33
N ARG A 32 10.28 -12.18 -10.21
CA ARG A 32 10.12 -10.85 -9.64
C ARG A 32 9.10 -10.02 -10.41
N ASN A 33 9.19 -10.00 -11.74
CA ASN A 33 8.30 -9.21 -12.58
C ASN A 33 6.87 -9.75 -12.60
N GLU A 34 6.71 -11.07 -12.59
CA GLU A 34 5.40 -11.72 -12.46
C GLU A 34 4.74 -11.34 -11.13
N THR A 35 5.50 -11.43 -10.04
CA THR A 35 5.05 -11.02 -8.70
C THR A 35 4.67 -9.53 -8.67
N LEU A 36 5.53 -8.65 -9.19
CA LEU A 36 5.28 -7.22 -9.30
C LEU A 36 4.00 -6.92 -10.09
N THR A 37 3.80 -7.60 -11.22
CA THR A 37 2.61 -7.44 -12.06
C THR A 37 1.34 -7.84 -11.32
N ALA A 38 1.40 -8.91 -10.52
CA ALA A 38 0.27 -9.39 -9.73
C ALA A 38 -0.10 -8.43 -8.57
N ILE A 39 0.88 -7.83 -7.89
CA ILE A 39 0.63 -7.03 -6.67
C ILE A 39 0.44 -5.53 -6.93
N LEU A 40 0.97 -4.99 -8.03
CA LEU A 40 1.00 -3.55 -8.25
C LEU A 40 -0.40 -2.94 -8.40
N GLY A 41 -1.32 -3.66 -9.06
CA GLY A 41 -2.73 -3.26 -9.18
C GLY A 41 -3.39 -3.12 -7.80
N PRO A 42 -3.45 -4.21 -7.01
CA PRO A 42 -3.98 -4.18 -5.65
C PRO A 42 -3.37 -3.10 -4.73
N LEU A 43 -2.05 -2.89 -4.78
CA LEU A 43 -1.39 -1.85 -3.98
C LEU A 43 -1.75 -0.43 -4.44
N SER A 44 -1.85 -0.21 -5.74
CA SER A 44 -2.29 1.08 -6.29
C SER A 44 -3.73 1.40 -5.87
N THR A 45 -4.63 0.41 -5.94
CA THR A 45 -6.01 0.54 -5.47
C THR A 45 -6.06 0.81 -3.96
N ARG A 46 -5.26 0.07 -3.17
CA ARG A 46 -5.15 0.29 -1.71
C ARG A 46 -4.75 1.74 -1.40
N GLN A 47 -3.75 2.28 -2.09
CA GLN A 47 -3.32 3.66 -1.89
C GLN A 47 -4.40 4.68 -2.27
N SER A 48 -5.08 4.48 -3.39
CA SER A 48 -6.18 5.36 -3.82
C SER A 48 -7.31 5.38 -2.79
N LEU A 49 -7.74 4.20 -2.33
CA LEU A 49 -8.83 4.07 -1.36
C LEU A 49 -8.44 4.63 0.02
N ARG A 50 -7.21 4.41 0.49
CA ARG A 50 -6.72 5.01 1.75
C ARG A 50 -6.83 6.53 1.71
N ARG A 51 -6.41 7.18 0.61
CA ARG A 51 -6.54 8.63 0.44
C ARG A 51 -7.99 9.10 0.41
N GLU A 52 -8.85 8.40 -0.35
CA GLU A 52 -10.28 8.72 -0.45
C GLU A 52 -10.97 8.65 0.92
N TRP A 53 -10.78 7.55 1.65
CA TRP A 53 -11.36 7.37 2.97
C TRP A 53 -10.83 8.37 3.98
N HIS A 54 -9.53 8.62 3.99
CA HIS A 54 -8.91 9.61 4.85
C HIS A 54 -9.49 11.03 4.60
N ALA A 55 -9.63 11.42 3.33
CA ALA A 55 -10.25 12.69 2.96
C ALA A 55 -11.73 12.77 3.37
N ARG A 56 -12.48 11.66 3.21
CA ARG A 56 -13.90 11.58 3.61
C ARG A 56 -14.08 11.75 5.11
N CYS A 57 -13.28 11.06 5.92
CA CYS A 57 -13.28 11.18 7.39
C CYS A 57 -12.94 12.59 7.85
N GLN A 58 -12.11 13.31 7.09
CA GLN A 58 -11.67 14.68 7.43
C GLN A 58 -12.47 15.79 6.75
N SER A 59 -13.52 15.46 5.99
CA SER A 59 -14.32 16.45 5.28
C SER A 59 -14.94 17.50 6.22
N ARG A 60 -15.21 18.71 5.70
CA ARG A 60 -15.84 19.79 6.48
C ARG A 60 -17.13 19.32 7.15
N THR A 61 -17.97 18.60 6.41
CA THR A 61 -19.22 18.03 6.90
C THR A 61 -19.00 17.01 8.03
N ALA A 62 -18.00 16.13 7.90
CA ALA A 62 -17.67 15.16 8.94
C ALA A 62 -17.19 15.86 10.24
N ARG A 63 -16.41 16.94 10.12
CA ARG A 63 -15.91 17.71 11.28
C ARG A 63 -16.99 18.44 12.06
N THR A 64 -18.10 18.80 11.42
CA THR A 64 -19.24 19.48 12.08
C THR A 64 -20.16 18.53 12.85
N LEU A 65 -19.97 17.21 12.71
CA LEU A 65 -20.81 16.24 13.41
C LEU A 65 -20.55 16.27 14.93
N PRO A 66 -21.58 15.93 15.74
CA PRO A 66 -21.45 15.66 17.17
C PRO A 66 -20.36 14.62 17.45
N ALA A 67 -19.71 14.71 18.62
CA ALA A 67 -18.54 13.89 18.95
C ALA A 67 -18.81 12.38 18.87
N ASP A 68 -20.01 11.95 19.25
CA ASP A 68 -20.49 10.56 19.18
C ASP A 68 -20.76 10.05 17.76
N GLN A 69 -20.79 10.96 16.77
CA GLN A 69 -21.07 10.65 15.35
C GLN A 69 -19.88 10.96 14.44
N ARG A 70 -18.78 11.50 14.98
CA ARG A 70 -17.61 11.83 14.17
C ARG A 70 -17.01 10.57 13.56
N PRO A 71 -16.78 10.53 12.24
CA PRO A 71 -16.13 9.40 11.60
C PRO A 71 -14.72 9.20 12.16
N GLU A 72 -14.44 7.99 12.63
CA GLU A 72 -13.09 7.57 13.00
C GLU A 72 -12.38 7.03 11.74
N CYS A 73 -11.24 7.61 11.38
CA CYS A 73 -10.42 7.08 10.30
C CYS A 73 -9.60 5.89 10.84
N ARG A 74 -10.23 4.71 10.92
CA ARG A 74 -9.62 3.51 11.49
C ARG A 74 -9.63 2.34 10.48
N PRO A 75 -8.51 1.62 10.34
CA PRO A 75 -7.20 1.82 10.98
C PRO A 75 -6.39 2.96 10.36
N TYR A 76 -5.62 3.67 11.17
CA TYR A 76 -4.66 4.72 10.78
C TYR A 76 -3.45 4.67 11.71
N TRP A 77 -2.27 4.98 11.19
CA TRP A 77 -1.03 5.05 11.93
C TRP A 77 -0.08 6.06 11.28
N GLU A 78 0.82 6.60 12.10
CA GLU A 78 1.85 7.54 11.66
C GLU A 78 3.00 6.81 10.96
N GLN A 79 3.80 7.55 10.18
CA GLN A 79 4.87 6.98 9.36
C GLN A 79 5.89 6.15 10.16
N ASP A 80 6.14 6.53 11.41
CA ASP A 80 7.16 5.91 12.27
C ASP A 80 6.57 4.99 13.35
N ASP A 81 5.32 4.54 13.20
CA ASP A 81 4.71 3.60 14.15
C ASP A 81 5.42 2.23 14.09
N PRO A 82 6.14 1.81 15.14
CA PRO A 82 6.89 0.56 15.13
C PRO A 82 6.01 -0.68 15.18
N ALA A 83 4.72 -0.55 15.50
CA ALA A 83 3.77 -1.66 15.54
C ALA A 83 3.29 -2.05 14.13
N MET A 84 3.54 -1.22 13.12
CA MET A 84 3.06 -1.43 11.76
C MET A 84 4.22 -1.74 10.80
N PRO A 85 4.14 -2.83 10.01
CA PRO A 85 5.24 -3.28 9.16
C PRO A 85 5.41 -2.46 7.88
N LEU A 86 4.42 -1.64 7.52
CA LEU A 86 4.35 -0.83 6.32
C LEU A 86 3.79 0.55 6.66
N PRO A 87 4.16 1.61 5.92
CA PRO A 87 3.56 2.92 6.10
C PRO A 87 2.08 2.93 5.70
N PHE A 88 1.31 3.85 6.29
CA PHE A 88 -0.07 4.07 5.86
C PHE A 88 -0.12 4.63 4.43
N ASP A 89 0.75 5.60 4.11
CA ASP A 89 0.92 6.10 2.76
C ASP A 89 1.86 5.19 1.95
N LEU A 90 1.33 4.57 0.90
CA LEU A 90 2.06 3.67 0.01
C LEU A 90 2.58 4.35 -1.27
N THR A 91 2.55 5.69 -1.37
CA THR A 91 2.89 6.43 -2.59
C THR A 91 4.30 6.10 -3.08
N ASP A 92 5.30 6.22 -2.21
CA ASP A 92 6.70 5.97 -2.56
C ASP A 92 6.95 4.51 -2.90
N LEU A 93 6.34 3.62 -2.13
CA LEU A 93 6.39 2.17 -2.36
C LEU A 93 5.82 1.81 -3.74
N VAL A 94 4.64 2.33 -4.10
CA VAL A 94 4.04 2.07 -5.42
C VAL A 94 4.90 2.64 -6.55
N ALA A 95 5.53 3.80 -6.34
CA ALA A 95 6.44 4.39 -7.33
C ALA A 95 7.71 3.55 -7.51
N GLU A 96 8.31 3.07 -6.42
CA GLU A 96 9.48 2.19 -6.42
C GLU A 96 9.18 0.89 -7.20
N LEU A 97 8.07 0.20 -6.89
CA LEU A 97 7.70 -1.05 -7.56
C LEU A 97 7.46 -0.86 -9.06
N ARG A 98 6.91 0.30 -9.47
CA ARG A 98 6.78 0.66 -10.89
C ARG A 98 8.15 0.84 -11.55
N GLY A 99 9.09 1.50 -10.86
CA GLY A 99 10.47 1.65 -11.32
C GLY A 99 11.12 0.30 -11.61
N LEU A 100 11.05 -0.63 -10.65
CA LEU A 100 11.61 -1.98 -10.79
C LEU A 100 11.03 -2.75 -12.00
N LEU A 101 9.73 -2.62 -12.25
CA LEU A 101 9.09 -3.27 -13.39
C LEU A 101 9.52 -2.66 -14.74
N LEU A 102 9.80 -1.35 -14.77
CA LEU A 102 10.27 -0.65 -15.97
C LEU A 102 11.73 -0.92 -16.29
N GLU A 103 12.57 -1.20 -15.30
CA GLU A 103 13.98 -1.58 -15.48
C GLU A 103 14.15 -2.94 -16.17
N ALA A 104 13.16 -3.82 -16.05
CA ALA A 104 13.21 -5.12 -16.68
C ALA A 104 12.75 -5.15 -18.15
N LYS A 105 12.23 -4.03 -18.68
CA LYS A 105 11.89 -3.93 -20.10
C LYS A 105 13.15 -3.74 -20.95
N PRO A 106 13.34 -4.50 -22.05
CA PRO A 106 14.46 -4.27 -22.95
C PRO A 106 14.43 -2.85 -23.54
N GLU A 107 15.60 -2.23 -23.71
CA GLU A 107 15.80 -0.83 -24.12
C GLU A 107 15.01 -0.38 -25.36
N LYS A 108 14.62 -1.33 -26.23
CA LYS A 108 13.85 -1.07 -27.46
C LYS A 108 12.41 -0.62 -27.22
N GLU A 109 11.82 -0.91 -26.05
CA GLU A 109 10.43 -0.54 -25.71
C GLU A 109 10.31 0.71 -24.81
N ARG A 110 11.43 1.27 -24.35
CA ARG A 110 11.45 2.47 -23.48
C ARG A 110 11.37 3.79 -24.25
N LYS A 111 11.44 3.78 -25.58
CA LYS A 111 11.54 4.97 -26.45
C LYS A 111 10.41 5.12 -27.50
N ALA A 112 9.32 4.35 -27.37
CA ALA A 112 8.14 4.48 -28.24
C ALA A 112 7.03 5.27 -27.56
#